data_AF-A0A2T4BHM9-F1
#
_entry.id   AF-A0A2T4BHM9-F1
#
_cell.length_a   1.000
_cell.length_b   1.000
_cell.length_c   1.000
_cell.angle_alpha   90.00
_cell.angle_beta   90.00
_cell.angle_gamma   90.00
#
_symmetry.space_group_name_H-M   'P 1'
#
loop_
_entity.id
_entity.type
_entity.pdbx_description
1 polymer ?
#
loop_
_entity_poly.entity_id
_entity_poly.type
_entity_poly.pdbx_seq_one_letter_code
_entity_poly.pdbx_strand_id
1 'polypeptide(L)'
;MTAASTPVPDIPPGVPRDAEADHKPAAAAVAPAAASSRTTSAVSTRQSNIIISRPVSGKHTTFPPLPRPDDGPDVSPAPASGMYWSKAPVSGSPHSNLRAHTTTLIGSNVYVFGGCDAKTCFNAMYVLDADSFYWSVPHMVGDIPMPLRAMTCTAVGKKLVVFGGGDGPAYYNDVYVLDTVNFRWSKPRIVGDKLPSKRRAHTACLYKNGIYVFGGGDGVRALNDIWRLDVSDTSKMSWRLISSAEKPAAGARERRPKARGYHTANMVGSKLIIFGGSDGGECFDDVWIYDVERHTWKLVNIPMTFRRLSHTATIVGSYLFVIGGHDGHEYCNDVLLLNLVTMTWDRRKAYGMPPSGRGYHGTVLYDSRLLVVGGFDGSDVFGDVMVLELAVHAYYSQISHFTIDV
;
A
#
# COMPACT_ATOMS: atom_id res chain seq x y z
N MET A 1 61.56 -20.65 -16.59
CA MET A 1 61.41 -19.94 -15.30
C MET A 1 59.93 -19.59 -15.16
N THR A 2 59.08 -20.52 -14.72
CA THR A 2 58.66 -20.79 -13.32
C THR A 2 57.90 -19.65 -12.64
N ALA A 3 56.58 -19.82 -12.51
CA ALA A 3 55.74 -19.33 -11.41
C ALA A 3 54.45 -20.20 -11.43
N ALA A 4 54.39 -21.32 -10.71
CA ALA A 4 54.14 -21.48 -9.27
C ALA A 4 52.65 -21.29 -8.91
N SER A 5 51.94 -22.42 -8.92
CA SER A 5 50.60 -22.66 -8.40
C SER A 5 50.61 -22.78 -6.87
N THR A 6 49.71 -22.10 -6.18
CA THR A 6 49.44 -22.28 -4.74
C THR A 6 48.20 -23.18 -4.52
N PRO A 7 48.25 -24.16 -3.59
CA PRO A 7 47.11 -25.06 -3.32
C PRO A 7 46.25 -24.60 -2.13
N VAL A 8 44.99 -25.04 -2.18
CA VAL A 8 43.92 -24.96 -1.19
C VAL A 8 44.20 -25.92 -0.01
N PRO A 9 43.89 -25.57 1.26
CA PRO A 9 44.02 -26.51 2.37
C PRO A 9 42.76 -27.37 2.60
N ASP A 10 43.02 -28.65 2.91
CA ASP A 10 42.07 -29.73 3.23
C ASP A 10 41.32 -29.56 4.57
N ILE A 11 40.10 -30.11 4.61
CA ILE A 11 39.25 -30.28 5.81
C ILE A 11 39.33 -31.75 6.27
N PRO A 12 39.54 -32.06 7.57
CA PRO A 12 39.51 -33.43 8.09
C PRO A 12 38.11 -33.92 8.55
N PRO A 13 37.89 -35.25 8.73
CA PRO A 13 36.57 -35.91 8.71
C PRO A 13 36.02 -36.44 10.07
N GLY A 14 34.70 -36.75 10.11
CA GLY A 14 34.03 -37.75 11.00
C GLY A 14 33.41 -37.24 12.32
N VAL A 15 32.07 -37.12 12.52
CA VAL A 15 31.00 -38.14 12.88
C VAL A 15 31.04 -38.54 14.38
N PRO A 16 29.94 -38.64 15.18
CA PRO A 16 28.68 -39.35 14.86
C PRO A 16 27.32 -38.75 15.28
N ARG A 17 26.30 -39.45 14.72
CA ARG A 17 24.84 -39.41 14.86
C ARG A 17 24.35 -39.66 16.29
N ASP A 18 23.18 -39.10 16.62
CA ASP A 18 22.25 -39.69 17.60
C ASP A 18 20.78 -39.60 17.16
N ALA A 19 20.19 -40.80 17.16
CA ALA A 19 18.82 -41.30 17.32
C ALA A 19 17.54 -40.48 16.98
N GLU A 20 16.71 -41.17 16.18
CA GLU A 20 15.27 -41.01 15.97
C GLU A 20 14.44 -41.18 17.26
N ALA A 21 13.29 -40.49 17.33
CA ALA A 21 12.12 -40.98 18.05
C ALA A 21 10.82 -40.53 17.37
N ASP A 22 10.09 -41.52 16.86
CA ASP A 22 8.73 -41.48 16.32
C ASP A 22 7.69 -41.08 17.38
N HIS A 23 6.70 -40.27 16.99
CA HIS A 23 5.42 -40.19 17.71
C HIS A 23 4.23 -40.29 16.75
N LYS A 24 3.56 -41.45 16.78
CA LYS A 24 2.20 -41.67 16.26
C LYS A 24 1.14 -41.15 17.25
N PRO A 25 -0.02 -40.63 16.78
CA PRO A 25 -1.15 -40.30 17.64
C PRO A 25 -2.09 -41.51 17.80
N ALA A 26 -2.57 -41.75 19.03
CA ALA A 26 -3.59 -42.75 19.33
C ALA A 26 -4.98 -42.11 19.37
N ALA A 27 -5.91 -42.71 18.63
CA ALA A 27 -7.33 -42.43 18.64
C ALA A 27 -8.03 -43.19 19.79
N ALA A 28 -9.13 -42.66 20.31
CA ALA A 28 -10.13 -43.46 21.01
C ALA A 28 -11.54 -42.86 20.84
N ALA A 29 -12.47 -43.76 20.53
CA ALA A 29 -13.83 -43.53 20.10
C ALA A 29 -14.86 -43.67 21.24
N VAL A 30 -16.12 -43.47 20.85
CA VAL A 30 -17.37 -43.21 21.57
C VAL A 30 -18.03 -44.45 22.25
N ALA A 31 -18.55 -44.23 23.49
CA ALA A 31 -19.77 -44.74 24.21
C ALA A 31 -20.14 -46.26 24.26
N PRO A 32 -20.97 -46.78 25.22
CA PRO A 32 -22.40 -46.41 25.44
C PRO A 32 -22.89 -46.42 26.92
N ALA A 33 -24.22 -46.31 27.09
CA ALA A 33 -24.98 -45.81 28.25
C ALA A 33 -25.71 -46.87 29.13
N ALA A 34 -26.42 -46.34 30.16
CA ALA A 34 -27.56 -46.90 30.96
C ALA A 34 -27.20 -47.77 32.19
N ALA A 35 -27.89 -47.79 33.34
CA ALA A 35 -29.04 -47.08 33.94
C ALA A 35 -29.06 -47.40 35.47
N SER A 36 -29.68 -46.57 36.33
CA SER A 36 -30.62 -47.02 37.37
C SER A 36 -31.30 -45.86 38.10
N SER A 37 -32.46 -46.15 38.68
CA SER A 37 -33.51 -45.24 39.13
C SER A 37 -33.63 -45.13 40.66
N ARG A 38 -34.02 -43.93 41.11
CA ARG A 38 -34.86 -43.55 42.28
C ARG A 38 -34.45 -43.98 43.69
N THR A 39 -34.24 -43.00 44.57
CA THR A 39 -35.20 -42.69 45.67
C THR A 39 -34.89 -41.33 46.30
N THR A 40 -35.94 -40.74 46.86
CA THR A 40 -36.14 -39.36 47.28
C THR A 40 -35.67 -39.09 48.71
N SER A 41 -35.07 -37.91 48.95
CA SER A 41 -35.21 -37.19 50.22
C SER A 41 -35.06 -35.69 49.99
N ALA A 42 -36.11 -34.95 50.36
CA ALA A 42 -36.20 -33.51 50.21
C ALA A 42 -35.18 -32.77 51.07
N VAL A 43 -34.41 -31.87 50.46
CA VAL A 43 -33.66 -30.84 51.16
C VAL A 43 -34.08 -29.49 50.59
N SER A 44 -34.68 -28.67 51.46
CA SER A 44 -35.08 -27.29 51.19
C SER A 44 -33.84 -26.43 50.90
N THR A 45 -33.62 -26.09 49.64
CA THR A 45 -32.66 -25.04 49.24
C THR A 45 -33.41 -23.74 48.93
N ARG A 46 -33.08 -22.71 49.72
CA ARG A 46 -33.50 -21.31 49.53
C ARG A 46 -33.21 -20.88 48.10
N GLN A 47 -34.21 -20.31 47.42
CA GLN A 47 -34.00 -19.56 46.19
C GLN A 47 -33.11 -18.34 46.48
N SER A 48 -31.86 -18.39 46.03
CA SER A 48 -31.06 -17.18 45.84
C SER A 48 -31.42 -16.60 44.48
N ASN A 49 -32.18 -15.52 44.47
CA ASN A 49 -32.39 -14.70 43.28
C ASN A 49 -31.02 -14.15 42.81
N ILE A 50 -30.46 -14.73 41.75
CA ILE A 50 -29.32 -14.15 41.06
C ILE A 50 -29.86 -12.98 40.23
N ILE A 51 -29.68 -11.77 40.75
CA ILE A 51 -29.88 -10.53 39.98
C ILE A 51 -28.74 -10.48 38.96
N ILE A 52 -29.05 -10.73 37.68
CA ILE A 52 -28.12 -10.46 36.58
C ILE A 52 -28.02 -8.94 36.47
N SER A 53 -26.95 -8.36 37.00
CA SER A 53 -26.65 -6.94 36.81
C SER A 53 -26.36 -6.69 35.33
N ARG A 54 -27.19 -5.86 34.67
CA ARG A 54 -26.85 -5.27 33.37
C ARG A 54 -25.46 -4.63 33.46
N PRO A 55 -24.59 -4.77 32.44
CA PRO A 55 -23.35 -4.02 32.42
C PRO A 55 -23.70 -2.53 32.52
N VAL A 56 -23.02 -1.83 33.42
CA VAL A 56 -23.18 -0.39 33.60
C VAL A 56 -22.93 0.24 32.23
N SER A 57 -23.96 0.86 31.66
CA SER A 57 -23.83 1.71 30.48
C SER A 57 -22.63 2.62 30.71
N GLY A 58 -21.60 2.54 29.86
CA GLY A 58 -20.53 3.52 29.87
C GLY A 58 -21.16 4.91 29.90
N LYS A 59 -20.63 5.83 30.71
CA LYS A 59 -21.12 7.21 30.74
C LYS A 59 -21.13 7.71 29.30
N HIS A 60 -22.30 8.04 28.78
CA HIS A 60 -22.42 8.75 27.51
C HIS A 60 -21.73 10.11 27.71
N THR A 61 -20.48 10.22 27.26
CA THR A 61 -19.84 11.51 27.06
C THR A 61 -20.53 12.12 25.86
N THR A 62 -21.43 13.05 26.14
CA THR A 62 -21.92 13.98 25.12
C THR A 62 -20.71 14.55 24.39
N PHE A 63 -20.77 14.63 23.06
CA PHE A 63 -19.82 15.46 22.32
C PHE A 63 -19.66 16.78 23.08
N PRO A 64 -18.42 17.25 23.36
CA PRO A 64 -18.27 18.57 23.95
C PRO A 64 -19.10 19.54 23.10
N PRO A 65 -19.96 20.35 23.72
CA PRO A 65 -20.75 21.31 22.98
C PRO A 65 -19.79 22.10 22.10
N LEU A 66 -20.09 22.19 20.80
CA LEU A 66 -19.30 23.03 19.90
C LEU A 66 -19.23 24.42 20.55
N PRO A 67 -18.03 25.01 20.69
CA PRO A 67 -17.90 26.36 21.20
C PRO A 67 -18.88 27.26 20.44
N ARG A 68 -19.58 28.14 21.16
CA ARG A 68 -20.39 29.15 20.45
C ARG A 68 -19.44 29.93 19.54
N PRO A 69 -19.87 30.34 18.34
CA PRO A 69 -19.03 31.15 17.46
C PRO A 69 -18.38 32.35 18.17
N ASP A 70 -19.08 32.89 19.17
CA ASP A 70 -18.64 34.03 19.99
C ASP A 70 -17.60 33.66 21.08
N ASP A 71 -17.53 32.38 21.48
CA ASP A 71 -16.63 31.87 22.52
C ASP A 71 -15.36 31.22 21.93
N GLY A 72 -15.27 31.13 20.61
CA GLY A 72 -14.12 30.59 19.89
C GLY A 72 -12.94 31.59 19.83
N PRO A 73 -11.69 31.11 19.64
CA PRO A 73 -10.59 32.01 19.36
C PRO A 73 -10.91 32.81 18.09
N ASP A 74 -10.65 34.13 18.12
CA ASP A 74 -10.78 35.00 16.95
C ASP A 74 -9.75 34.58 15.90
N VAL A 75 -10.17 33.73 14.97
CA VAL A 75 -9.36 33.21 13.88
C VAL A 75 -9.85 33.79 12.56
N SER A 76 -8.92 34.28 11.74
CA SER A 76 -9.27 34.82 10.44
C SER A 76 -10.02 33.77 9.61
N PRO A 77 -11.09 34.16 8.88
CA PRO A 77 -11.81 33.25 8.01
C PRO A 77 -10.87 32.54 7.05
N ALA A 78 -11.02 31.22 6.98
CA ALA A 78 -10.30 30.37 6.06
C ALA A 78 -10.56 30.84 4.59
N PRO A 79 -9.52 31.15 3.80
CA PRO A 79 -9.69 31.36 2.36
C PRO A 79 -10.47 30.21 1.71
N ALA A 80 -11.57 30.53 1.01
CA ALA A 80 -12.47 29.55 0.43
C ALA A 80 -11.81 28.63 -0.64
N SER A 81 -10.71 29.08 -1.23
CA SER A 81 -9.92 28.34 -2.23
C SER A 81 -8.69 27.63 -1.63
N GLY A 82 -8.48 27.71 -0.32
CA GLY A 82 -7.34 27.11 0.36
C GLY A 82 -7.53 25.60 0.57
N MET A 83 -6.44 24.85 0.54
CA MET A 83 -6.45 23.46 1.01
C MET A 83 -6.09 23.43 2.50
N TYR A 84 -6.71 22.53 3.26
CA TYR A 84 -6.54 22.48 4.71
C TYR A 84 -6.13 21.08 5.17
N TRP A 85 -5.02 21.03 5.90
CA TRP A 85 -4.59 19.84 6.61
C TRP A 85 -5.23 19.75 7.99
N SER A 86 -5.73 18.56 8.31
CA SER A 86 -6.18 18.19 9.65
C SER A 86 -5.82 16.73 9.93
N LYS A 87 -5.85 16.35 11.21
CA LYS A 87 -5.78 14.94 11.61
C LYS A 87 -7.18 14.37 11.59
N ALA A 88 -7.37 13.22 10.95
CA ALA A 88 -8.68 12.57 10.91
C ALA A 88 -9.12 12.12 12.32
N PRO A 89 -10.41 12.26 12.67
CA PRO A 89 -10.96 11.81 13.94
C PRO A 89 -11.21 10.29 13.92
N VAL A 90 -10.14 9.50 13.82
CA VAL A 90 -10.23 8.04 13.71
C VAL A 90 -10.67 7.36 15.00
N SER A 91 -11.44 6.28 14.85
CA SER A 91 -11.90 5.43 15.95
C SER A 91 -11.93 3.95 15.53
N GLY A 92 -12.37 3.05 16.42
CA GLY A 92 -12.53 1.64 16.11
C GLY A 92 -11.33 0.77 16.50
N SER A 93 -11.06 -0.28 15.71
CA SER A 93 -10.03 -1.26 16.02
C SER A 93 -8.62 -0.65 15.99
N PRO A 94 -7.74 -1.00 16.95
CA PRO A 94 -6.36 -0.59 16.90
C PRO A 94 -5.65 -1.22 15.69
N HIS A 95 -4.69 -0.49 15.13
CA HIS A 95 -3.83 -0.98 14.06
C HIS A 95 -2.37 -0.61 14.35
N SER A 96 -1.45 -1.35 13.73
CA SER A 96 -0.02 -1.06 13.83
C SER A 96 0.33 0.29 13.20
N ASN A 97 1.42 0.91 13.64
CA ASN A 97 2.08 1.93 12.84
C ASN A 97 2.75 1.26 11.64
N LEU A 98 2.63 1.84 10.46
CA LEU A 98 2.99 1.16 9.23
C LEU A 98 3.62 2.09 8.20
N ARG A 99 4.68 1.59 7.55
CA ARG A 99 5.29 2.17 6.36
C ARG A 99 5.40 1.13 5.25
N ALA A 100 5.49 1.59 4.02
CA ALA A 100 5.62 0.76 2.82
C ALA A 100 4.50 -0.29 2.72
N HIS A 101 3.31 0.07 3.20
CA HIS A 101 2.08 -0.69 3.05
C HIS A 101 1.39 -0.28 1.75
N THR A 102 0.34 -1.02 1.38
CA THR A 102 -0.55 -0.58 0.32
C THR A 102 -1.80 0.05 0.90
N THR A 103 -2.30 1.10 0.25
CA THR A 103 -3.57 1.76 0.58
C THR A 103 -4.41 1.83 -0.69
N THR A 104 -5.57 1.20 -0.69
CA THR A 104 -6.43 1.09 -1.89
C THR A 104 -7.89 1.32 -1.53
N LEU A 105 -8.57 2.17 -2.30
CA LEU A 105 -9.97 2.52 -2.08
C LEU A 105 -10.89 1.62 -2.92
N ILE A 106 -11.95 1.07 -2.30
CA ILE A 106 -13.12 0.48 -2.99
C ILE A 106 -14.38 0.97 -2.28
N GLY A 107 -15.20 1.77 -2.97
CA GLY A 107 -16.33 2.46 -2.35
C GLY A 107 -15.84 3.50 -1.34
N SER A 108 -16.40 3.50 -0.13
CA SER A 108 -15.92 4.31 1.00
C SER A 108 -14.84 3.61 1.84
N ASN A 109 -14.54 2.33 1.55
CA ASN A 109 -13.58 1.56 2.34
C ASN A 109 -12.16 1.71 1.79
N VAL A 110 -11.26 2.15 2.65
CA VAL A 110 -9.81 2.20 2.43
C VAL A 110 -9.18 0.95 3.01
N TYR A 111 -8.71 0.07 2.13
CA TYR A 111 -8.04 -1.17 2.49
C TYR A 111 -6.54 -0.92 2.63
N VAL A 112 -6.02 -1.24 3.80
CA VAL A 112 -4.63 -1.06 4.19
C VAL A 112 -4.04 -2.41 4.50
N PHE A 113 -3.11 -2.85 3.66
CA PHE A 113 -2.52 -4.18 3.76
C PHE A 113 -1.01 -4.11 3.90
N GLY A 114 -0.48 -5.01 4.71
CA GLY A 114 0.95 -5.23 4.92
C GLY A 114 1.71 -4.01 5.43
N GLY A 115 2.90 -3.79 4.86
CA GLY A 115 3.87 -2.82 5.37
C GLY A 115 4.74 -3.41 6.48
N CYS A 116 5.49 -2.53 7.12
CA CYS A 116 6.36 -2.90 8.23
C CYS A 116 6.48 -1.77 9.25
N ASP A 117 6.99 -2.11 10.43
CA ASP A 117 7.54 -1.15 11.37
C ASP A 117 9.09 -1.24 11.36
N ALA A 118 9.73 -0.93 12.49
CA ALA A 118 11.17 -1.08 12.67
C ALA A 118 11.61 -2.54 12.88
N LYS A 119 10.71 -3.44 13.28
CA LYS A 119 11.00 -4.80 13.76
C LYS A 119 10.54 -5.87 12.77
N THR A 120 9.34 -5.74 12.20
CA THR A 120 8.71 -6.80 11.41
C THR A 120 7.87 -6.25 10.27
N CYS A 121 7.67 -7.08 9.25
CA CYS A 121 6.61 -6.88 8.26
C CYS A 121 5.28 -7.42 8.80
N PHE A 122 4.17 -6.98 8.21
CA PHE A 122 2.82 -7.39 8.57
C PHE A 122 2.10 -8.04 7.39
N ASN A 123 1.10 -8.87 7.69
CA ASN A 123 0.09 -9.36 6.74
C ASN A 123 -1.34 -9.10 7.25
N ALA A 124 -1.50 -8.22 8.23
CA ALA A 124 -2.81 -7.78 8.67
C ALA A 124 -3.47 -6.94 7.57
N MET A 125 -4.80 -7.07 7.47
CA MET A 125 -5.65 -6.21 6.66
C MET A 125 -6.45 -5.32 7.60
N TYR A 126 -6.23 -4.01 7.46
CA TYR A 126 -7.01 -2.98 8.12
C TYR A 126 -7.96 -2.35 7.11
N VAL A 127 -9.19 -2.05 7.52
CA VAL A 127 -10.17 -1.36 6.68
C VAL A 127 -10.63 -0.11 7.42
N LEU A 128 -10.35 1.05 6.86
CA LEU A 128 -10.88 2.34 7.31
C LEU A 128 -12.11 2.66 6.48
N ASP A 129 -13.26 2.77 7.13
CA ASP A 129 -14.42 3.43 6.52
C ASP A 129 -14.16 4.94 6.47
N ALA A 130 -14.03 5.51 5.26
CA ALA A 130 -13.71 6.92 5.06
C ALA A 130 -14.89 7.87 5.33
N ASP A 131 -16.12 7.36 5.44
CA ASP A 131 -17.29 8.17 5.83
C ASP A 131 -17.30 8.38 7.35
N SER A 132 -17.08 7.32 8.11
CA SER A 132 -17.16 7.34 9.58
C SER A 132 -15.80 7.49 10.28
N PHE A 133 -14.69 7.41 9.55
CA PHE A 133 -13.33 7.29 10.07
C PHE A 133 -13.19 6.15 11.10
N TYR A 134 -13.89 5.04 10.86
CA TYR A 134 -13.87 3.88 11.74
C TYR A 134 -12.98 2.77 11.17
N TRP A 135 -11.97 2.36 11.95
CA TRP A 135 -11.10 1.23 11.64
C TRP A 135 -11.75 -0.09 12.02
N SER A 136 -11.60 -1.08 11.15
CA SER A 136 -11.93 -2.46 11.41
C SER A 136 -10.80 -3.40 11.00
N VAL A 137 -10.74 -4.55 11.65
CA VAL A 137 -9.83 -5.65 11.32
C VAL A 137 -10.71 -6.84 10.95
N PRO A 138 -11.00 -7.05 9.66
CA PRO A 138 -11.87 -8.14 9.26
C PRO A 138 -11.16 -9.48 9.44
N HIS A 139 -11.93 -10.53 9.72
CA HIS A 139 -11.38 -11.88 9.81
C HIS A 139 -11.06 -12.39 8.40
N MET A 140 -9.77 -12.60 8.14
CA MET A 140 -9.26 -13.07 6.84
C MET A 140 -9.29 -14.60 6.75
N VAL A 141 -9.66 -15.14 5.59
CA VAL A 141 -9.63 -16.59 5.32
C VAL A 141 -8.99 -16.90 3.96
N GLY A 142 -8.64 -18.16 3.72
CA GLY A 142 -8.08 -18.62 2.45
C GLY A 142 -6.55 -18.54 2.40
N ASP A 143 -6.00 -18.27 1.21
CA ASP A 143 -4.55 -18.25 0.97
C ASP A 143 -3.94 -16.91 1.42
N ILE A 144 -3.91 -16.67 2.72
CA ILE A 144 -3.45 -15.40 3.30
C ILE A 144 -1.97 -15.18 2.94
N PRO A 145 -1.60 -14.01 2.37
CA PRO A 145 -0.21 -13.75 2.05
C PRO A 145 0.67 -13.73 3.30
N MET A 146 1.95 -14.05 3.13
CA MET A 146 2.95 -13.81 4.17
C MET A 146 3.09 -12.31 4.48
N PRO A 147 3.76 -11.94 5.58
CA PRO A 147 4.08 -10.55 5.84
C PRO A 147 4.89 -9.90 4.70
N LEU A 148 4.42 -8.76 4.20
CA LEU A 148 4.97 -8.12 3.00
C LEU A 148 5.04 -6.60 3.16
N ARG A 149 6.08 -5.99 2.60
CA ARG A 149 6.20 -4.54 2.40
C ARG A 149 6.61 -4.20 0.97
N ALA A 150 6.32 -2.97 0.57
CA ALA A 150 6.65 -2.40 -0.74
C ALA A 150 6.14 -3.28 -1.92
N MET A 151 4.97 -3.88 -1.73
CA MET A 151 4.15 -4.53 -2.74
C MET A 151 3.23 -3.50 -3.41
N THR A 152 2.57 -3.91 -4.48
CA THR A 152 1.46 -3.13 -5.05
C THR A 152 0.13 -3.80 -4.77
N CYS A 153 -0.93 -3.00 -4.68
CA CYS A 153 -2.30 -3.46 -4.55
C CYS A 153 -3.16 -2.64 -5.51
N THR A 154 -3.91 -3.31 -6.37
CA THR A 154 -4.75 -2.67 -7.39
C THR A 154 -6.18 -3.17 -7.26
N ALA A 155 -7.13 -2.24 -7.17
CA ALA A 155 -8.55 -2.58 -7.18
C ALA A 155 -8.98 -3.03 -8.59
N VAL A 156 -9.62 -4.20 -8.68
CA VAL A 156 -10.25 -4.74 -9.89
C VAL A 156 -11.69 -5.10 -9.53
N GLY A 157 -12.61 -4.16 -9.79
CA GLY A 157 -13.99 -4.28 -9.30
C GLY A 157 -14.05 -4.30 -7.77
N LYS A 158 -14.63 -5.35 -7.20
CA LYS A 158 -14.71 -5.59 -5.74
C LYS A 158 -13.60 -6.52 -5.22
N LYS A 159 -12.48 -6.61 -5.95
CA LYS A 159 -11.34 -7.44 -5.57
C LYS A 159 -10.09 -6.58 -5.50
N LEU A 160 -9.16 -6.98 -4.63
CA LEU A 160 -7.82 -6.41 -4.59
C LEU A 160 -6.84 -7.42 -5.16
N VAL A 161 -6.04 -7.00 -6.14
CA VAL A 161 -4.93 -7.80 -6.68
C VAL A 161 -3.63 -7.27 -6.10
N VAL A 162 -2.95 -8.10 -5.31
CA VAL A 162 -1.66 -7.78 -4.69
C VAL A 162 -0.55 -8.49 -5.46
N PHE A 163 0.53 -7.77 -5.76
CA PHE A 163 1.68 -8.33 -6.46
C PHE A 163 3.02 -7.94 -5.82
N GLY A 164 3.89 -8.94 -5.70
CA GLY A 164 5.27 -8.80 -5.28
C GLY A 164 5.44 -8.35 -3.82
N GLY A 165 6.46 -7.52 -3.57
CA GLY A 165 6.88 -7.12 -2.24
C GLY A 165 7.98 -8.02 -1.66
N GLY A 166 8.30 -7.79 -0.39
CA GLY A 166 9.29 -8.58 0.35
C GLY A 166 9.13 -8.44 1.85
N ASP A 167 9.77 -9.32 2.60
CA ASP A 167 9.77 -9.31 4.08
C ASP A 167 11.09 -8.78 4.68
N GLY A 168 12.01 -8.36 3.81
CA GLY A 168 13.37 -7.93 4.18
C GLY A 168 14.39 -8.83 3.50
N PRO A 169 14.61 -10.06 3.98
CA PRO A 169 15.52 -11.02 3.37
C PRO A 169 15.07 -11.52 2.00
N ALA A 170 13.77 -11.74 1.80
CA ALA A 170 13.22 -12.35 0.60
C ALA A 170 12.30 -11.40 -0.16
N TYR A 171 12.37 -11.47 -1.49
CA TYR A 171 11.48 -10.75 -2.40
C TYR A 171 10.60 -11.78 -3.10
N TYR A 172 9.39 -11.37 -3.45
CA TYR A 172 8.36 -12.25 -4.00
C TYR A 172 7.86 -11.71 -5.36
N ASN A 173 7.31 -12.61 -6.17
CA ASN A 173 6.59 -12.31 -7.41
C ASN A 173 5.23 -13.02 -7.45
N ASP A 174 4.74 -13.42 -6.27
CA ASP A 174 3.42 -14.02 -6.15
C ASP A 174 2.33 -12.97 -6.40
N VAL A 175 1.20 -13.44 -6.93
CA VAL A 175 -0.03 -12.67 -7.07
C VAL A 175 -1.04 -13.25 -6.09
N TYR A 176 -1.66 -12.38 -5.30
CA TYR A 176 -2.76 -12.73 -4.41
C TYR A 176 -3.99 -11.91 -4.77
N VAL A 177 -5.16 -12.50 -4.60
CA VAL A 177 -6.44 -11.83 -4.86
C VAL A 177 -7.30 -11.91 -3.60
N LEU A 178 -7.68 -10.76 -3.06
CA LEU A 178 -8.67 -10.65 -1.99
C LEU A 178 -10.04 -10.35 -2.57
N ASP A 179 -11.02 -11.20 -2.25
CA ASP A 179 -12.42 -10.86 -2.39
C ASP A 179 -12.86 -9.98 -1.21
N THR A 180 -13.20 -8.72 -1.46
CA THR A 180 -13.53 -7.77 -0.37
C THR A 180 -14.93 -7.93 0.18
N VAL A 181 -15.78 -8.72 -0.46
CA VAL A 181 -17.14 -9.02 0.04
C VAL A 181 -17.07 -10.09 1.13
N ASN A 182 -16.22 -11.10 0.92
CA ASN A 182 -16.14 -12.27 1.81
C ASN A 182 -14.83 -12.33 2.63
N PHE A 183 -13.93 -11.35 2.47
CA PHE A 183 -12.60 -11.30 3.08
C PHE A 183 -11.80 -12.60 2.91
N ARG A 184 -11.89 -13.16 1.70
CA ARG A 184 -11.20 -14.40 1.33
C ARG A 184 -10.07 -14.14 0.35
N TRP A 185 -8.87 -14.48 0.77
CA TRP A 185 -7.69 -14.53 -0.07
C TRP A 185 -7.67 -15.79 -0.94
N SER A 186 -7.12 -15.64 -2.12
CA SER A 186 -6.80 -16.73 -3.03
C SER A 186 -5.43 -16.47 -3.65
N LYS A 187 -4.68 -17.55 -3.86
CA LYS A 187 -3.42 -17.54 -4.62
C LYS A 187 -3.67 -18.17 -6.00
N PRO A 188 -4.11 -17.38 -6.98
CA PRO A 188 -4.45 -17.92 -8.30
C PRO A 188 -3.22 -18.50 -8.99
N ARG A 189 -3.42 -19.59 -9.72
CA ARG A 189 -2.40 -20.14 -10.61
C ARG A 189 -2.26 -19.22 -11.82
N ILE A 190 -1.10 -18.58 -11.94
CA ILE A 190 -0.80 -17.71 -13.07
C ILE A 190 -0.31 -18.56 -14.24
N VAL A 191 -0.87 -18.30 -15.42
CA VAL A 191 -0.56 -19.02 -16.67
C VAL A 191 0.45 -18.21 -17.49
N GLY A 192 1.34 -18.90 -18.22
CA GLY A 192 2.29 -18.30 -19.17
C GLY A 192 3.73 -18.74 -18.96
N ASP A 193 4.56 -18.60 -20.00
CA ASP A 193 5.94 -19.09 -20.02
C ASP A 193 6.94 -18.14 -19.35
N LYS A 194 6.52 -16.90 -19.06
CA LYS A 194 7.38 -15.86 -18.50
C LYS A 194 6.69 -15.18 -17.34
N LEU A 195 7.42 -15.03 -16.25
CA LEU A 195 7.00 -14.32 -15.05
C LEU A 195 7.92 -13.12 -14.81
N PRO A 196 7.41 -12.02 -14.26
CA PRO A 196 8.26 -10.97 -13.73
C PRO A 196 9.16 -11.53 -12.63
N SER A 197 10.38 -10.99 -12.54
CA SER A 197 11.27 -11.25 -11.41
C SER A 197 10.60 -10.87 -10.08
N LYS A 198 11.00 -11.58 -9.01
CA LYS A 198 10.75 -11.17 -7.63
C LYS A 198 11.11 -9.71 -7.47
N ARG A 199 10.20 -8.89 -6.92
CA ARG A 199 10.42 -7.44 -6.87
C ARG A 199 9.62 -6.73 -5.79
N ARG A 200 10.18 -5.63 -5.30
CA ARG A 200 9.50 -4.67 -4.42
C ARG A 200 9.65 -3.24 -4.95
N ALA A 201 8.92 -2.30 -4.34
CA ALA A 201 8.98 -0.87 -4.65
C ALA A 201 8.68 -0.53 -6.12
N HIS A 202 7.96 -1.40 -6.81
CA HIS A 202 7.43 -1.19 -8.15
C HIS A 202 6.10 -0.46 -8.06
N THR A 203 5.60 0.02 -9.19
CA THR A 203 4.26 0.61 -9.29
C THR A 203 3.36 -0.28 -10.14
N ALA A 204 2.05 -0.19 -9.91
CA ALA A 204 1.04 -0.92 -10.65
C ALA A 204 -0.15 -0.02 -10.96
N CYS A 205 -0.65 -0.07 -12.18
CA CYS A 205 -1.81 0.69 -12.63
C CYS A 205 -2.75 -0.18 -13.47
N LEU A 206 -4.04 -0.12 -13.20
CA LEU A 206 -5.05 -0.78 -14.01
C LEU A 206 -5.35 0.04 -15.27
N TYR A 207 -5.34 -0.62 -16.43
CA TYR A 207 -5.87 -0.08 -17.67
C TYR A 207 -6.63 -1.15 -18.44
N LYS A 208 -7.91 -0.88 -18.71
CA LYS A 208 -8.86 -1.88 -19.24
C LYS A 208 -8.78 -3.15 -18.37
N ASN A 209 -8.52 -4.30 -18.99
CA ASN A 209 -8.43 -5.59 -18.31
C ASN A 209 -6.98 -5.99 -17.96
N GLY A 210 -6.07 -5.04 -17.78
CA GLY A 210 -4.66 -5.33 -17.54
C GLY A 210 -4.04 -4.44 -16.46
N ILE A 211 -3.34 -5.06 -15.50
CA ILE A 211 -2.51 -4.33 -14.55
C ILE A 211 -1.12 -4.19 -15.14
N TYR A 212 -0.69 -2.96 -15.38
CA TYR A 212 0.65 -2.63 -15.85
C TYR A 212 1.56 -2.41 -14.65
N VAL A 213 2.66 -3.15 -14.59
CA VAL A 213 3.69 -3.04 -13.57
C VAL A 213 4.95 -2.45 -14.17
N PHE A 214 5.49 -1.41 -13.54
CA PHE A 214 6.74 -0.78 -13.96
C PHE A 214 7.77 -0.73 -12.83
N GLY A 215 9.01 -1.08 -13.19
CA GLY A 215 10.19 -0.91 -12.35
C GLY A 215 10.20 -1.74 -11.06
N GLY A 216 10.67 -1.10 -9.98
CA GLY A 216 10.98 -1.73 -8.70
C GLY A 216 12.44 -2.19 -8.62
N GLY A 217 12.73 -3.10 -7.68
CA GLY A 217 14.04 -3.75 -7.58
C GLY A 217 13.92 -5.22 -7.22
N ASP A 218 14.82 -6.04 -7.75
CA ASP A 218 14.82 -7.51 -7.60
C ASP A 218 15.70 -8.03 -6.45
N GLY A 219 16.30 -7.11 -5.68
CA GLY A 219 17.23 -7.40 -4.59
C GLY A 219 18.69 -7.31 -5.00
N VAL A 220 18.97 -7.27 -6.31
CA VAL A 220 20.30 -7.07 -6.89
C VAL A 220 20.39 -5.72 -7.59
N ARG A 221 19.34 -5.32 -8.30
CA ARG A 221 19.30 -4.10 -9.11
C ARG A 221 17.90 -3.47 -9.15
N ALA A 222 17.86 -2.19 -9.46
CA ALA A 222 16.65 -1.53 -9.89
C ALA A 222 16.22 -2.03 -11.27
N LEU A 223 14.94 -1.89 -11.60
CA LEU A 223 14.32 -2.36 -12.84
C LEU A 223 13.64 -1.21 -13.60
N ASN A 224 13.52 -1.33 -14.92
CA ASN A 224 12.74 -0.45 -15.80
C ASN A 224 11.95 -1.23 -16.87
N ASP A 225 11.66 -2.50 -16.60
CA ASP A 225 10.78 -3.30 -17.44
C ASP A 225 9.30 -2.94 -17.20
N ILE A 226 8.47 -3.21 -18.22
CA ILE A 226 7.01 -3.14 -18.12
C ILE A 226 6.45 -4.54 -18.30
N TRP A 227 5.65 -4.97 -17.33
CA TRP A 227 4.84 -6.18 -17.40
C TRP A 227 3.36 -5.82 -17.40
N ARG A 228 2.54 -6.66 -18.04
CA ARG A 228 1.08 -6.59 -17.97
C ARG A 228 0.54 -7.91 -17.43
N LEU A 229 -0.21 -7.86 -16.35
CA LEU A 229 -1.02 -8.96 -15.85
C LEU A 229 -2.41 -8.86 -16.44
N ASP A 230 -2.87 -9.88 -17.17
CA ASP A 230 -4.27 -9.95 -17.58
C ASP A 230 -5.15 -10.26 -16.37
N VAL A 231 -6.15 -9.42 -16.14
CA VAL A 231 -7.11 -9.52 -15.02
C VAL A 231 -8.56 -9.53 -15.50
N SER A 232 -8.79 -9.83 -16.79
CA SER A 232 -10.15 -10.02 -17.33
C SER A 232 -10.93 -11.09 -16.57
N ASP A 233 -10.24 -12.15 -16.16
CA ASP A 233 -10.71 -13.17 -15.23
C ASP A 233 -9.66 -13.36 -14.13
N THR A 234 -9.97 -12.92 -12.91
CA THR A 234 -9.07 -13.05 -11.75
C THR A 234 -8.77 -14.51 -11.36
N SER A 235 -9.48 -15.50 -11.91
CA SER A 235 -9.16 -16.92 -11.75
C SER A 235 -8.19 -17.46 -12.79
N LYS A 236 -8.00 -16.75 -13.91
CA LYS A 236 -7.18 -17.15 -15.07
C LYS A 236 -6.29 -15.99 -15.52
N MET A 237 -5.41 -15.57 -14.64
CA MET A 237 -4.50 -14.46 -14.94
C MET A 237 -3.24 -14.95 -15.65
N SER A 238 -2.67 -14.10 -16.50
CA SER A 238 -1.43 -14.38 -17.22
C SER A 238 -0.56 -13.16 -17.38
N TRP A 239 0.75 -13.34 -17.27
CA TRP A 239 1.72 -12.26 -17.48
C TRP A 239 2.12 -12.15 -18.94
N ARG A 240 2.32 -10.90 -19.40
CA ARG A 240 2.96 -10.58 -20.66
C ARG A 240 4.05 -9.54 -20.41
N LEU A 241 5.26 -9.82 -20.89
CA LEU A 241 6.32 -8.81 -20.95
C LEU A 241 5.99 -7.81 -22.07
N ILE A 242 5.89 -6.53 -21.72
CA ILE A 242 5.56 -5.45 -22.66
C ILE A 242 6.84 -4.72 -23.11
N SER A 243 7.71 -4.38 -22.15
CA SER A 243 8.99 -3.73 -22.43
C SER A 243 10.07 -4.39 -21.58
N SER A 244 11.12 -4.91 -22.21
CA SER A 244 12.22 -5.56 -21.50
C SER A 244 13.20 -4.56 -20.90
N ALA A 245 13.92 -4.97 -19.85
CA ALA A 245 15.04 -4.22 -19.33
C ALA A 245 16.24 -4.38 -20.28
N GLU A 246 16.44 -3.47 -21.23
CA GLU A 246 17.63 -3.50 -22.09
C GLU A 246 18.66 -2.46 -21.62
N LYS A 247 19.94 -2.84 -21.73
CA LYS A 247 21.04 -1.90 -21.56
C LYS A 247 21.00 -0.89 -22.71
N PRO A 248 21.06 0.43 -22.45
CA PRO A 248 21.26 1.40 -23.51
C PRO A 248 22.52 1.01 -24.31
N ALA A 249 22.44 1.02 -25.63
CA ALA A 249 23.64 0.94 -26.45
C ALA A 249 24.54 2.13 -26.11
N ALA A 250 25.86 1.91 -26.03
CA ALA A 250 26.81 2.96 -25.68
C ALA A 250 26.65 4.16 -26.62
N GLY A 251 26.39 5.35 -26.06
CA GLY A 251 26.21 6.59 -26.82
C GLY A 251 24.79 6.85 -27.37
N ALA A 252 23.81 5.98 -27.12
CA ALA A 252 22.42 6.24 -27.50
C ALA A 252 21.73 7.21 -26.52
N ARG A 253 20.93 8.15 -27.03
CA ARG A 253 20.03 8.97 -26.20
C ARG A 253 19.12 8.07 -25.36
N GLU A 254 18.87 8.46 -24.11
CA GLU A 254 17.91 7.75 -23.24
C GLU A 254 16.51 7.77 -23.87
N ARG A 255 16.02 6.59 -24.27
CA ARG A 255 14.69 6.42 -24.89
C ARG A 255 13.63 5.95 -23.89
N ARG A 256 14.00 5.75 -22.63
CA ARG A 256 13.14 5.26 -21.55
C ARG A 256 13.73 5.71 -20.20
N PRO A 257 12.94 5.71 -19.12
CA PRO A 257 13.45 5.99 -17.78
C PRO A 257 14.57 5.03 -17.37
N LYS A 258 15.52 5.57 -16.61
CA LYS A 258 16.45 4.75 -15.80
C LYS A 258 15.68 3.81 -14.87
N ALA A 259 16.31 2.69 -14.57
CA ALA A 259 15.81 1.70 -13.62
C ALA A 259 15.56 2.34 -12.25
N ARG A 260 14.39 2.07 -11.64
CA ARG A 260 13.96 2.79 -10.43
C ARG A 260 12.96 2.03 -9.57
N GLY A 261 13.06 2.20 -8.26
CA GLY A 261 12.04 1.84 -7.27
C GLY A 261 11.54 3.07 -6.51
N TYR A 262 10.46 2.90 -5.75
CA TYR A 262 9.84 3.96 -4.93
C TYR A 262 9.48 5.23 -5.71
N HIS A 263 9.25 5.10 -7.01
CA HIS A 263 8.63 6.11 -7.86
C HIS A 263 7.11 5.99 -7.72
N THR A 264 6.37 6.96 -8.27
CA THR A 264 4.92 6.82 -8.45
C THR A 264 4.60 6.60 -9.92
N ALA A 265 3.51 5.88 -10.18
CA ALA A 265 2.93 5.79 -11.50
C ALA A 265 1.43 5.96 -11.44
N ASN A 266 0.86 6.66 -12.43
CA ASN A 266 -0.54 7.03 -12.48
C ASN A 266 -1.07 6.87 -13.90
N MET A 267 -2.24 6.26 -14.06
CA MET A 267 -2.86 6.05 -15.36
C MET A 267 -3.87 7.15 -15.68
N VAL A 268 -3.68 7.83 -16.80
CA VAL A 268 -4.65 8.78 -17.38
C VAL A 268 -4.92 8.40 -18.82
N GLY A 269 -6.14 7.94 -19.11
CA GLY A 269 -6.43 7.30 -20.39
C GLY A 269 -5.49 6.12 -20.63
N SER A 270 -4.83 6.05 -21.78
CA SER A 270 -3.80 5.05 -22.10
C SER A 270 -2.38 5.44 -21.65
N LYS A 271 -2.22 6.56 -20.94
CA LYS A 271 -0.89 7.10 -20.60
C LYS A 271 -0.54 6.79 -19.16
N LEU A 272 0.54 6.03 -18.98
CA LEU A 272 1.17 5.75 -17.71
C LEU A 272 2.21 6.85 -17.41
N ILE A 273 1.89 7.73 -16.47
CA ILE A 273 2.76 8.82 -16.02
C ILE A 273 3.62 8.29 -14.88
N ILE A 274 4.94 8.40 -14.99
CA ILE A 274 5.94 7.97 -14.00
C ILE A 274 6.70 9.18 -13.50
N PHE A 275 6.81 9.32 -12.18
CA PHE A 275 7.52 10.44 -11.56
C PHE A 275 8.48 9.97 -10.47
N GLY A 276 9.71 10.49 -10.54
CA GLY A 276 10.73 10.35 -9.50
C GLY A 276 11.20 8.90 -9.28
N GLY A 277 11.47 8.55 -8.03
CA GLY A 277 12.04 7.29 -7.57
C GLY A 277 13.55 7.34 -7.39
N SER A 278 14.15 6.17 -7.18
CA SER A 278 15.59 6.03 -7.03
C SER A 278 16.08 4.67 -7.53
N ASP A 279 17.33 4.62 -8.00
CA ASP A 279 18.04 3.37 -8.32
C ASP A 279 18.91 2.85 -7.15
N GLY A 280 18.90 3.56 -6.01
CA GLY A 280 19.74 3.30 -4.84
C GLY A 280 20.97 4.21 -4.75
N GLY A 281 21.34 4.90 -5.83
CA GLY A 281 22.40 5.91 -5.86
C GLY A 281 21.86 7.33 -6.09
N GLU A 282 20.98 7.49 -7.07
CA GLU A 282 20.40 8.79 -7.44
C GLU A 282 18.92 8.88 -7.03
N CYS A 283 18.48 10.07 -6.62
CA CYS A 283 17.06 10.41 -6.48
C CYS A 283 16.62 11.19 -7.72
N PHE A 284 15.62 10.66 -8.42
CA PHE A 284 15.18 11.20 -9.70
C PHE A 284 14.10 12.28 -9.54
N ASP A 285 14.07 13.20 -10.49
CA ASP A 285 13.14 14.33 -10.60
C ASP A 285 12.42 14.40 -11.95
N ASP A 286 12.65 13.42 -12.81
CA ASP A 286 12.12 13.33 -14.16
C ASP A 286 10.68 12.79 -14.19
N VAL A 287 9.94 13.22 -15.22
CA VAL A 287 8.60 12.73 -15.53
C VAL A 287 8.64 12.03 -16.89
N TRP A 288 8.25 10.77 -16.89
CA TRP A 288 8.13 9.96 -18.09
C TRP A 288 6.68 9.59 -18.34
N ILE A 289 6.31 9.49 -19.61
CA ILE A 289 5.01 8.99 -20.03
C ILE A 289 5.23 7.80 -20.95
N TYR A 290 4.57 6.69 -20.61
CA TYR A 290 4.46 5.54 -21.49
C TYR A 290 3.04 5.41 -22.00
N ASP A 291 2.88 5.45 -23.31
CA ASP A 291 1.59 5.18 -23.96
C ASP A 291 1.42 3.66 -24.11
N VAL A 292 0.48 3.07 -23.36
CA VAL A 292 0.31 1.61 -23.31
C VAL A 292 -0.33 1.03 -24.57
N GLU A 293 -0.95 1.86 -25.41
CA GLU A 293 -1.53 1.45 -26.69
C GLU A 293 -0.52 1.59 -27.82
N ARG A 294 0.27 2.67 -27.83
CA ARG A 294 1.30 2.92 -28.86
C ARG A 294 2.64 2.25 -28.54
N HIS A 295 2.83 1.82 -27.31
CA HIS A 295 4.07 1.25 -26.80
C HIS A 295 5.29 2.18 -26.89
N THR A 296 5.07 3.48 -26.71
CA THR A 296 6.10 4.51 -26.84
C THR A 296 6.35 5.25 -25.53
N TRP A 297 7.63 5.48 -25.23
CA TRP A 297 8.08 6.33 -24.15
C TRP A 297 8.27 7.77 -24.62
N LYS A 298 7.94 8.72 -23.75
CA LYS A 298 8.27 10.13 -23.91
C LYS A 298 8.76 10.72 -22.59
N LEU A 299 9.93 11.33 -22.63
CA LEU A 299 10.41 12.20 -21.56
C LEU A 299 9.65 13.52 -21.64
N VAL A 300 9.04 13.93 -20.52
CA VAL A 300 8.37 15.23 -20.42
C VAL A 300 9.40 16.26 -19.99
N ASN A 301 9.60 17.28 -20.82
CA ASN A 301 10.47 18.39 -20.48
C ASN A 301 9.71 19.40 -19.62
N ILE A 302 9.95 19.39 -18.31
CA ILE A 302 9.31 20.29 -17.36
C ILE A 302 10.32 21.36 -16.95
N PRO A 303 9.99 22.67 -17.01
CA PRO A 303 10.94 23.75 -16.73
C PRO A 303 11.53 23.74 -15.31
N MET A 304 10.78 23.22 -14.34
CA MET A 304 11.17 23.10 -12.94
C MET A 304 10.98 21.66 -12.51
N THR A 305 11.93 21.07 -11.81
CA THR A 305 11.89 19.67 -11.41
C THR A 305 12.09 19.52 -9.91
N PHE A 306 11.57 18.42 -9.36
CA PHE A 306 11.66 18.13 -7.93
C PHE A 306 12.08 16.68 -7.77
N ARG A 307 13.20 16.46 -7.09
CA ARG A 307 13.65 15.12 -6.74
C ARG A 307 12.69 14.51 -5.74
N ARG A 308 12.24 13.29 -6.00
CA ARG A 308 11.29 12.63 -5.09
C ARG A 308 11.34 11.12 -5.17
N LEU A 309 11.58 10.45 -4.06
CA LEU A 309 11.29 9.02 -3.87
C LEU A 309 10.37 8.77 -2.68
N SER A 310 9.72 7.61 -2.65
CA SER A 310 8.86 7.16 -1.55
C SER A 310 7.71 8.12 -1.22
N HIS A 311 7.32 8.94 -2.19
CA HIS A 311 6.17 9.82 -2.13
C HIS A 311 4.91 9.08 -2.58
N THR A 312 3.76 9.69 -2.32
CA THR A 312 2.51 9.30 -2.98
C THR A 312 2.15 10.30 -4.06
N ALA A 313 1.44 9.84 -5.09
CA ALA A 313 0.92 10.70 -6.14
C ALA A 313 -0.51 10.26 -6.44
N THR A 314 -1.46 11.19 -6.39
CA THR A 314 -2.89 10.92 -6.58
C THR A 314 -3.47 11.85 -7.62
N ILE A 315 -4.19 11.32 -8.60
CA ILE A 315 -4.87 12.14 -9.62
C ILE A 315 -6.07 12.84 -8.99
N VAL A 316 -6.16 14.16 -9.17
CA VAL A 316 -7.32 14.98 -8.82
C VAL A 316 -7.60 15.93 -9.99
N GLY A 317 -8.67 15.66 -10.75
CA GLY A 317 -8.95 16.40 -11.98
C GLY A 317 -7.76 16.35 -12.95
N SER A 318 -7.33 17.51 -13.44
CA SER A 318 -6.16 17.65 -14.32
C SER A 318 -4.81 17.75 -13.61
N TYR A 319 -4.75 17.47 -12.30
CA TYR A 319 -3.54 17.58 -11.51
C TYR A 319 -3.12 16.24 -10.92
N LEU A 320 -1.82 16.03 -10.84
CA LEU A 320 -1.22 15.00 -10.03
C LEU A 320 -0.74 15.61 -8.71
N PHE A 321 -1.38 15.23 -7.62
CA PHE A 321 -1.02 15.67 -6.26
C PHE A 321 0.07 14.77 -5.71
N VAL A 322 1.28 15.30 -5.59
CA VAL A 322 2.42 14.61 -4.98
C VAL A 322 2.60 15.07 -3.54
N ILE A 323 2.52 14.13 -2.61
CA ILE A 323 2.57 14.41 -1.17
C ILE A 323 3.80 13.72 -0.56
N GLY A 324 4.59 14.54 0.14
CA GLY A 324 5.75 14.12 0.91
C GLY A 324 6.79 13.32 0.13
N GLY A 325 7.35 12.28 0.75
CA GLY A 325 8.46 11.49 0.23
C GLY A 325 9.81 11.97 0.76
N HIS A 326 10.87 11.67 0.02
CA HIS A 326 12.25 12.07 0.32
C HIS A 326 12.88 12.66 -0.94
N ASP A 327 13.57 13.78 -0.83
CA ASP A 327 14.16 14.49 -2.00
C ASP A 327 15.61 14.08 -2.31
N GLY A 328 16.17 13.21 -1.48
CA GLY A 328 17.57 12.77 -1.54
C GLY A 328 18.40 13.33 -0.39
N HIS A 329 17.87 14.30 0.35
CA HIS A 329 18.49 14.89 1.54
C HIS A 329 17.60 14.71 2.77
N GLU A 330 16.31 15.04 2.67
CA GLU A 330 15.37 14.99 3.79
C GLU A 330 13.99 14.47 3.39
N TYR A 331 13.19 14.08 4.41
CA TYR A 331 11.79 13.76 4.21
C TYR A 331 10.96 15.04 4.09
N CYS A 332 10.15 15.11 3.04
CA CYS A 332 9.35 16.29 2.73
C CYS A 332 7.92 16.15 3.25
N ASN A 333 7.25 17.27 3.53
CA ASN A 333 5.81 17.35 3.85
C ASN A 333 5.04 18.30 2.91
N ASP A 334 5.67 18.71 1.82
CA ASP A 334 5.07 19.59 0.83
C ASP A 334 4.05 18.84 -0.04
N VAL A 335 3.17 19.64 -0.66
CA VAL A 335 2.20 19.19 -1.66
C VAL A 335 2.59 19.86 -2.97
N LEU A 336 3.06 19.07 -3.93
CA LEU A 336 3.37 19.54 -5.28
C LEU A 336 2.26 19.13 -6.23
N LEU A 337 1.90 20.03 -7.15
CA LEU A 337 0.81 19.81 -8.09
C LEU A 337 1.36 19.84 -9.51
N LEU A 338 1.46 18.69 -10.16
CA LEU A 338 1.80 18.66 -11.58
C LEU A 338 0.52 18.83 -12.39
N ASN A 339 0.39 19.95 -13.11
CA ASN A 339 -0.68 20.12 -14.08
C ASN A 339 -0.41 19.21 -15.28
N LEU A 340 -1.31 18.26 -15.54
CA LEU A 340 -1.16 17.24 -16.57
C LEU A 340 -1.54 17.72 -17.98
N VAL A 341 -2.10 18.92 -18.11
CA VAL A 341 -2.38 19.57 -19.41
C VAL A 341 -1.17 20.39 -19.84
N THR A 342 -0.66 21.25 -18.96
CA THR A 342 0.46 22.15 -19.26
C THR A 342 1.82 21.52 -19.02
N MET A 343 1.88 20.39 -18.30
CA MET A 343 3.11 19.75 -17.83
C MET A 343 4.02 20.72 -17.06
N THR A 344 3.42 21.45 -16.12
CA THR A 344 4.11 22.38 -15.23
C THR A 344 3.75 22.11 -13.78
N TRP A 345 4.73 22.25 -12.89
CA TRP A 345 4.48 22.22 -11.46
C TRP A 345 3.86 23.53 -10.99
N ASP A 346 2.90 23.40 -10.10
CA ASP A 346 2.27 24.47 -9.34
C ASP A 346 2.48 24.17 -7.84
N ARG A 347 2.69 25.23 -7.06
CA ARG A 347 2.81 25.13 -5.61
C ARG A 347 1.77 26.02 -4.98
N ARG A 348 0.78 25.39 -4.36
CA ARG A 348 -0.26 26.10 -3.63
C ARG A 348 -0.03 25.98 -2.14
N LYS A 349 -0.33 27.06 -1.43
CA LYS A 349 -0.26 27.08 0.02
C LYS A 349 -1.36 26.17 0.58
N ALA A 350 -0.95 25.17 1.35
CA ALA A 350 -1.83 24.42 2.23
C ALA A 350 -1.78 25.03 3.63
N TYR A 351 -2.93 25.09 4.28
CA TYR A 351 -3.14 25.65 5.61
C TYR A 351 -3.42 24.53 6.61
N GLY A 352 -3.66 24.87 7.87
CA GLY A 352 -3.96 23.91 8.93
C GLY A 352 -2.71 23.24 9.50
N MET A 353 -2.84 21.99 9.92
CA MET A 353 -1.78 21.23 10.61
C MET A 353 -1.21 20.15 9.67
N PRO A 354 -0.20 20.47 8.85
CA PRO A 354 0.39 19.50 7.95
C PRO A 354 1.10 18.38 8.73
N PRO A 355 1.21 17.17 8.16
CA PRO A 355 2.07 16.14 8.75
C PRO A 355 3.53 16.59 8.81
N SER A 356 4.30 15.92 9.67
CA SER A 356 5.77 15.92 9.59
C SER A 356 6.23 15.37 8.24
N GLY A 357 7.45 15.76 7.82
CA GLY A 357 8.06 15.24 6.60
C GLY A 357 8.12 13.73 6.62
N ARG A 358 7.50 13.06 5.64
CA ARG A 358 7.41 11.59 5.65
C ARG A 358 7.27 10.98 4.26
N GLY A 359 7.84 9.79 4.11
CA GLY A 359 7.65 8.93 2.94
C GLY A 359 6.99 7.61 3.31
N TYR A 360 6.82 6.72 2.31
CA TYR A 360 6.32 5.36 2.48
C TYR A 360 4.89 5.26 3.08
N HIS A 361 4.15 6.38 3.09
CA HIS A 361 2.74 6.43 3.44
C HIS A 361 1.90 6.01 2.22
N GLY A 362 0.61 5.74 2.44
CA GLY A 362 -0.36 5.57 1.37
C GLY A 362 -1.33 6.73 1.31
N THR A 363 -1.77 7.10 0.11
CA THR A 363 -2.73 8.21 -0.09
C THR A 363 -3.84 7.78 -1.02
N VAL A 364 -5.08 8.13 -0.68
CA VAL A 364 -6.26 7.93 -1.55
C VAL A 364 -7.10 9.19 -1.60
N LEU A 365 -7.76 9.42 -2.74
CA LEU A 365 -8.77 10.46 -2.89
C LEU A 365 -10.15 9.89 -2.60
N TYR A 366 -10.85 10.44 -1.62
CA TYR A 366 -12.24 10.12 -1.32
C TYR A 366 -13.01 11.40 -0.99
N ASP A 367 -14.15 11.62 -1.63
CA ASP A 367 -15.05 12.73 -1.31
C ASP A 367 -14.34 14.09 -1.15
N SER A 368 -13.55 14.46 -2.17
CA SER A 368 -12.75 15.70 -2.22
C SER A 368 -11.70 15.85 -1.10
N ARG A 369 -11.32 14.75 -0.46
CA ARG A 369 -10.29 14.68 0.58
C ARG A 369 -9.19 13.72 0.16
N LEU A 370 -7.93 14.14 0.29
CA LEU A 370 -6.80 13.21 0.24
C LEU A 370 -6.55 12.68 1.65
N LEU A 371 -6.68 11.37 1.81
CA LEU A 371 -6.44 10.66 3.06
C LEU A 371 -5.04 10.05 3.02
N VAL A 372 -4.15 10.52 3.88
CA VAL A 372 -2.77 10.04 4.01
C VAL A 372 -2.67 9.14 5.24
N VAL A 373 -2.25 7.90 5.05
CA VAL A 373 -2.17 6.89 6.11
C VAL A 373 -0.72 6.51 6.38
N GLY A 374 -0.30 6.62 7.63
CA GLY A 374 0.99 6.15 8.14
C GLY A 374 2.22 6.84 7.55
N GLY A 375 3.27 6.07 7.31
CA GLY A 375 4.54 6.54 6.75
C GLY A 375 5.71 6.51 7.74
N PHE A 376 6.82 7.12 7.34
CA PHE A 376 8.07 7.15 8.10
C PHE A 376 8.87 8.42 7.78
N ASP A 377 9.45 9.04 8.79
CA ASP A 377 10.22 10.30 8.70
C ASP A 377 11.74 10.14 8.91
N GLY A 378 12.23 8.90 9.01
CA GLY A 378 13.62 8.62 9.34
C GLY A 378 13.82 8.18 10.79
N SER A 379 12.87 8.49 11.68
CA SER A 379 12.90 8.11 13.09
C SER A 379 11.68 7.27 13.47
N ASP A 380 10.49 7.81 13.25
CA ASP A 380 9.23 7.24 13.71
C ASP A 380 8.40 6.69 12.55
N VAL A 381 7.80 5.52 12.79
CA VAL A 381 6.77 4.97 11.91
C VAL A 381 5.42 5.45 12.41
N PHE A 382 4.61 6.01 11.53
CA PHE A 382 3.33 6.59 11.88
C PHE A 382 2.16 5.63 11.66
N GLY A 383 1.12 5.79 12.46
CA GLY A 383 -0.19 5.15 12.32
C GLY A 383 -1.33 6.16 12.34
N ASP A 384 -1.03 7.44 12.11
CA ASP A 384 -2.06 8.46 11.98
C ASP A 384 -2.71 8.44 10.59
N VAL A 385 -3.87 9.09 10.51
CA VAL A 385 -4.55 9.41 9.26
C VAL A 385 -4.65 10.92 9.17
N MET A 386 -4.05 11.49 8.14
CA MET A 386 -4.08 12.93 7.85
C MET A 386 -5.02 13.19 6.68
N VAL A 387 -5.74 14.29 6.75
CA VAL A 387 -6.72 14.72 5.74
C VAL A 387 -6.23 16.01 5.14
N LEU A 388 -6.10 16.05 3.81
CA LEU A 388 -6.02 17.29 3.06
C LEU A 388 -7.36 17.53 2.37
N GLU A 389 -8.13 18.49 2.89
CA GLU A 389 -9.37 18.95 2.27
C GLU A 389 -9.05 19.84 1.08
N LEU A 390 -9.58 19.51 -0.10
CA LEU A 390 -9.19 20.13 -1.35
C LEU A 390 -9.95 21.44 -1.70
N ALA A 391 -10.71 22.01 -0.76
CA ALA A 391 -11.60 23.16 -0.95
C ALA A 391 -12.70 22.93 -2.01
N VAL A 392 -13.91 23.43 -1.70
CA VAL A 392 -15.15 23.21 -2.48
C VAL A 392 -15.06 23.75 -3.93
N HIS A 393 -14.13 24.65 -4.25
CA HIS A 393 -14.03 25.32 -5.56
C HIS A 393 -12.66 25.24 -6.27
N ALA A 394 -11.61 24.66 -5.66
CA ALA A 394 -10.24 24.82 -6.16
C ALA A 394 -9.80 23.72 -7.14
N TYR A 395 -10.41 22.53 -7.08
CA TYR A 395 -10.11 21.40 -7.95
C TYR A 395 -11.43 20.75 -8.34
N TYR A 396 -12.12 21.34 -9.31
CA TYR A 396 -13.33 20.77 -9.87
C TYR A 396 -13.01 19.33 -10.33
N SER A 397 -13.50 18.35 -9.56
CA SER A 397 -13.47 16.92 -9.89
C SER A 397 -14.21 16.60 -11.20
N GLN A 398 -14.88 17.59 -11.79
CA GLN A 398 -15.65 17.47 -13.03
C GLN A 398 -14.78 17.47 -14.30
N ILE A 399 -13.51 17.91 -14.25
CA ILE A 399 -12.58 17.68 -15.38
C ILE A 399 -12.06 16.25 -15.28
N SER A 400 -12.93 15.30 -15.65
CA SER A 400 -12.62 13.87 -15.76
C SER A 400 -12.11 13.50 -17.16
N HIS A 401 -12.31 14.38 -18.14
CA HIS A 401 -11.98 14.17 -19.55
C HIS A 401 -11.01 15.26 -19.99
N PHE A 402 -9.73 14.95 -19.98
CA PHE A 402 -8.67 15.75 -20.60
C PHE A 402 -7.73 14.82 -21.34
N THR A 403 -7.12 15.32 -22.41
CA THR A 403 -6.03 14.62 -23.08
C THR A 403 -4.72 15.19 -22.61
N ILE A 404 -3.72 14.31 -22.54
CA ILE A 404 -2.36 14.71 -22.28
C ILE A 404 -1.67 14.75 -23.65
N ASP A 405 -1.45 15.94 -24.19
CA ASP A 405 -0.89 16.13 -25.53
C ASP A 405 0.63 16.02 -25.49
N VAL A 406 1.10 14.78 -25.43
CA VAL A 406 2.52 14.41 -25.38
C VAL A 406 2.76 13.20 -26.25
#